data_AF-A0A8J3YVX8-F1
#
_entry.id   AF-A0A8J3YVX8-F1
#
_cell.length_a   1.000
_cell.length_b   1.000
_cell.length_c   1.000
_cell.angle_alpha   90.00
_cell.angle_beta   90.00
_cell.angle_gamma   90.00
#
_symmetry.space_group_name_H-M   'P 1'
#
loop_
_entity.id
_entity.type
_entity.pdbx_description
1 polymer ?
#
loop_
_entity_poly.entity_id
_entity_poly.type
_entity_poly.pdbx_seq_one_letter_code
_entity_poly.pdbx_strand_id
1 'polypeptide(L)'
;MAAPLVTAAVLATAMVGLAELTDATTLDESFEAGGERVIDVQMTLIAYLCATAVVIGATAVPTGRRALRRIPPVAAAVGALAPIPLVNGRATEYIGGLATDAVLAGVIVGGIAAFLLGPLGVRALIGVASHLVLLWVATLAFIGWTETVVYAGLVQPIGTTVLDDLLGDALGYHLPTLLPYALVAVAVTAALGYWFARRGASRGTAVLAATAAPILAAVLYPVVGMDLWNGKTAPVAAGVAVIGALAALAATARTKPAVPAARRS
;
A
#
# COMPACT_ATOMS: atom_id res chain seq x y z
N MET A 1 3.31 -15.61 -19.73
CA MET A 1 2.38 -15.69 -18.59
C MET A 1 3.11 -15.84 -17.25
N ALA A 2 4.28 -16.51 -17.22
CA ALA A 2 5.02 -16.72 -15.98
C ALA A 2 5.52 -15.41 -15.32
N ALA A 3 5.91 -14.38 -16.07
CA ALA A 3 6.52 -13.19 -15.48
C ALA A 3 5.64 -12.46 -14.43
N PRO A 4 4.37 -12.08 -14.70
CA PRO A 4 3.51 -11.47 -13.67
C PRO A 4 3.29 -12.36 -12.44
N LEU A 5 3.13 -13.66 -12.65
CA LEU A 5 2.94 -14.66 -11.59
C LEU A 5 4.19 -14.75 -10.70
N VAL A 6 5.36 -14.96 -11.32
CA VAL A 6 6.63 -15.09 -10.61
C VAL A 6 7.00 -13.79 -9.90
N THR A 7 6.82 -12.64 -10.55
CA THR A 7 7.06 -11.33 -9.92
C THR A 7 6.18 -11.12 -8.71
N ALA A 8 4.86 -11.37 -8.81
CA ALA A 8 3.97 -11.21 -7.67
C ALA A 8 4.26 -12.22 -6.55
N ALA A 9 4.57 -13.48 -6.89
CA ALA A 9 4.94 -14.50 -5.91
C ALA A 9 6.21 -14.11 -5.14
N VAL A 10 7.28 -13.77 -5.85
CA VAL A 10 8.55 -13.37 -5.23
C VAL A 10 8.37 -12.13 -4.38
N LEU A 11 7.68 -11.09 -4.89
CA LEU A 11 7.48 -9.86 -4.14
C LEU A 11 6.61 -10.07 -2.91
N ALA A 12 5.47 -10.75 -3.03
CA ALA A 12 4.57 -10.98 -1.90
C ALA A 12 5.28 -11.77 -0.80
N THR A 13 5.95 -12.89 -1.16
CA THR A 13 6.65 -13.72 -0.19
C THR A 13 7.83 -12.99 0.43
N ALA A 14 8.63 -12.26 -0.37
CA ALA A 14 9.77 -11.52 0.15
C ALA A 14 9.34 -10.36 1.07
N MET A 15 8.27 -9.64 0.74
CA MET A 15 7.79 -8.52 1.55
C MET A 15 7.17 -8.99 2.86
N VAL A 16 6.33 -10.04 2.84
CA VAL A 16 5.76 -10.63 4.06
C VAL A 16 6.89 -11.22 4.91
N GLY A 17 7.81 -11.97 4.30
CA GLY A 17 8.97 -12.51 5.02
C GLY A 17 9.89 -11.43 5.59
N LEU A 18 10.08 -10.32 4.88
CA LEU A 18 10.84 -9.18 5.41
C LEU A 18 10.12 -8.51 6.58
N ALA A 19 8.78 -8.43 6.54
CA ALA A 19 7.99 -7.88 7.63
C ALA A 19 8.15 -8.72 8.91
N GLU A 20 8.11 -10.05 8.79
CA GLU A 20 8.43 -10.96 9.90
C GLU A 20 9.88 -10.80 10.39
N LEU A 21 10.85 -10.73 9.47
CA LEU A 21 12.28 -10.63 9.85
C LEU A 21 12.65 -9.30 10.50
N THR A 22 11.79 -8.30 10.38
CA THR A 22 12.00 -6.95 10.94
C THR A 22 11.04 -6.66 12.09
N ASP A 23 10.33 -7.66 12.60
CA ASP A 23 9.33 -7.55 13.67
C ASP A 23 8.23 -6.51 13.35
N ALA A 24 8.07 -6.14 12.07
CA ALA A 24 6.97 -5.29 11.61
C ALA A 24 5.65 -6.07 11.63
N THR A 25 5.75 -7.40 11.56
CA THR A 25 4.71 -8.37 11.83
C THR A 25 5.29 -9.46 12.73
N THR A 26 4.47 -10.06 13.60
CA THR A 26 4.88 -11.06 14.60
C THR A 26 3.88 -12.21 14.61
N LEU A 27 3.93 -13.06 13.57
CA LEU A 27 2.94 -14.13 13.38
C LEU A 27 3.02 -15.22 14.46
N ASP A 28 4.18 -15.40 15.11
CA ASP A 28 4.42 -16.42 16.12
C ASP A 28 4.13 -15.98 17.56
N GLU A 29 3.78 -14.71 17.78
CA GLU A 29 3.45 -14.19 19.11
C GLU A 29 2.02 -14.56 19.57
N SER A 30 1.86 -14.79 20.88
CA SER A 30 0.54 -15.00 21.48
C SER A 30 -0.05 -13.66 21.95
N PHE A 31 -1.09 -13.17 21.26
CA PHE A 31 -1.70 -11.87 21.52
C PHE A 31 -2.81 -11.87 22.59
N GLU A 32 -2.65 -12.63 23.67
CA GLU A 32 -3.60 -12.57 24.79
C GLU A 32 -3.47 -11.26 25.59
N ALA A 33 -4.55 -10.80 26.24
CA ALA A 33 -4.60 -9.66 27.17
C ALA A 33 -4.26 -8.25 26.60
N GLY A 34 -4.77 -7.91 25.42
CA GLY A 34 -4.70 -6.54 24.87
C GLY A 34 -3.87 -6.38 23.59
N GLY A 35 -3.26 -7.47 23.10
CA GLY A 35 -2.52 -7.54 21.84
C GLY A 35 -3.38 -7.60 20.57
N GLU A 36 -4.71 -7.71 20.70
CA GLU A 36 -5.67 -7.77 19.57
C GLU A 36 -5.50 -6.57 18.61
N ARG A 37 -5.14 -5.40 19.14
CA ARG A 37 -4.89 -4.19 18.35
C ARG A 37 -3.70 -4.33 17.40
N VAL A 38 -2.70 -5.11 17.79
CA VAL A 38 -1.49 -5.35 16.98
C VAL A 38 -1.80 -6.36 15.87
N ILE A 39 -2.67 -7.34 16.13
CA ILE A 39 -3.15 -8.28 15.10
C ILE A 39 -3.87 -7.53 13.97
N ASP A 40 -4.80 -6.62 14.31
CA ASP A 40 -5.57 -5.82 13.34
C ASP A 40 -4.70 -5.18 12.26
N VAL A 41 -3.59 -4.64 12.74
CA VAL A 41 -2.60 -3.89 12.00
C VAL A 41 -1.79 -4.79 11.09
N GLN A 42 -1.26 -5.87 11.66
CA GLN A 42 -0.39 -6.80 10.95
C GLN A 42 -1.13 -7.46 9.80
N MET A 43 -2.39 -7.86 10.00
CA MET A 43 -3.22 -8.42 8.93
C MET A 43 -3.46 -7.41 7.82
N THR A 44 -3.72 -6.15 8.17
CA THR A 44 -3.91 -5.08 7.16
C THR A 44 -2.62 -4.82 6.38
N LEU A 45 -1.46 -4.87 7.04
CA LEU A 45 -0.15 -4.75 6.41
C LEU A 45 0.12 -5.93 5.46
N ILE A 46 -0.12 -7.16 5.89
CA ILE A 46 0.00 -8.37 5.04
C ILE A 46 -0.87 -8.23 3.79
N ALA A 47 -2.14 -7.85 3.96
CA ALA A 47 -3.06 -7.63 2.85
C ALA A 47 -2.54 -6.54 1.89
N TYR A 48 -1.98 -5.45 2.41
CA TYR A 48 -1.41 -4.38 1.61
C TYR A 48 -0.16 -4.79 0.82
N LEU A 49 0.74 -5.56 1.44
CA LEU A 49 1.93 -6.10 0.77
C LEU A 49 1.52 -7.04 -0.36
N CYS A 50 0.57 -7.95 -0.13
CA CYS A 50 0.01 -8.82 -1.17
C CYS A 50 -0.64 -8.02 -2.28
N ALA A 51 -1.49 -7.04 -1.96
CA ALA A 51 -2.17 -6.21 -2.95
C ALA A 51 -1.20 -5.41 -3.82
N THR A 52 -0.16 -4.86 -3.19
CA THR A 52 0.95 -4.16 -3.86
C THR A 52 1.72 -5.08 -4.80
N ALA A 53 2.05 -6.30 -4.36
CA ALA A 53 2.73 -7.29 -5.20
C ALA A 53 1.92 -7.63 -6.45
N VAL A 54 0.59 -7.77 -6.32
CA VAL A 54 -0.31 -8.02 -7.46
C VAL A 54 -0.25 -6.86 -8.46
N VAL A 55 -0.39 -5.61 -7.99
CA VAL A 55 -0.36 -4.44 -8.87
C VAL A 55 0.99 -4.30 -9.57
N ILE A 56 2.10 -4.45 -8.85
CA ILE A 56 3.45 -4.40 -9.43
C ILE A 56 3.64 -5.54 -10.44
N GLY A 57 3.34 -6.78 -10.08
CA GLY A 57 3.47 -7.94 -10.97
C GLY A 57 2.63 -7.82 -12.24
N ALA A 58 1.40 -7.30 -12.13
CA ALA A 58 0.51 -7.10 -13.27
C ALA A 58 0.94 -5.96 -14.20
N THR A 59 1.65 -4.94 -13.67
CA THR A 59 2.01 -3.73 -14.42
C THR A 59 3.47 -3.66 -14.85
N ALA A 60 4.31 -4.59 -14.37
CA ALA A 60 5.73 -4.68 -14.72
C ALA A 60 5.98 -5.13 -16.17
N VAL A 61 5.06 -5.89 -16.76
CA VAL A 61 5.26 -6.48 -18.10
C VAL A 61 4.39 -5.76 -19.14
N PRO A 62 4.97 -5.15 -20.19
CA PRO A 62 4.20 -4.50 -21.25
C PRO A 62 3.39 -5.54 -22.05
N THR A 63 2.06 -5.50 -21.95
CA THR A 63 1.21 -6.33 -22.82
C THR A 63 0.96 -5.64 -24.16
N GLY A 64 1.65 -6.07 -25.21
CA GLY A 64 1.52 -5.54 -26.57
C GLY A 64 0.20 -5.87 -27.28
N ARG A 65 -0.59 -6.84 -26.80
CA ARG A 65 -1.87 -7.25 -27.42
C ARG A 65 -3.06 -6.98 -26.52
N ARG A 66 -4.08 -6.28 -27.06
CA ARG A 66 -5.30 -5.86 -26.33
C ARG A 66 -6.08 -7.05 -25.75
N ALA A 67 -6.10 -8.19 -26.44
CA ALA A 67 -6.77 -9.42 -26.01
C ALA A 67 -6.12 -10.09 -24.77
N LEU A 68 -4.85 -9.81 -24.47
CA LEU A 68 -4.12 -10.44 -23.37
C LEU A 68 -4.03 -9.54 -22.12
N ARG A 69 -4.69 -8.38 -22.12
CA ARG A 69 -4.60 -7.40 -21.02
C ARG A 69 -5.16 -7.89 -19.68
N ARG A 70 -6.03 -8.90 -19.69
CA ARG A 70 -6.63 -9.50 -18.50
C ARG A 70 -5.77 -10.60 -17.86
N ILE A 71 -4.80 -11.12 -18.60
CA ILE A 71 -3.96 -12.23 -18.14
C ILE A 71 -2.96 -11.80 -17.04
N PRO A 72 -2.27 -10.65 -17.13
CA PRO A 72 -1.33 -10.23 -16.10
C PRO A 72 -1.98 -10.03 -14.72
N PRO A 73 -3.13 -9.35 -14.56
CA PRO A 73 -3.80 -9.23 -13.27
C PRO A 73 -4.14 -10.58 -12.64
N VAL A 74 -4.69 -11.52 -13.42
CA VAL A 74 -5.03 -12.86 -12.92
C VAL A 74 -3.78 -13.65 -12.53
N ALA A 75 -2.76 -13.65 -13.39
CA ALA A 75 -1.51 -14.35 -13.12
C ALA A 75 -0.80 -13.79 -11.89
N ALA A 76 -0.79 -12.46 -11.71
CA ALA A 76 -0.24 -11.80 -10.54
C ALA A 76 -1.04 -12.10 -9.26
N ALA A 77 -2.38 -12.11 -9.34
CA ALA A 77 -3.24 -12.49 -8.21
C ALA A 77 -2.95 -13.93 -7.74
N VAL A 78 -2.85 -14.88 -8.67
CA VAL A 78 -2.46 -16.27 -8.35
C VAL A 78 -1.06 -16.32 -7.73
N GLY A 79 -0.10 -15.57 -8.27
CA GLY A 79 1.25 -15.49 -7.73
C GLY A 79 1.28 -14.96 -6.29
N ALA A 80 0.49 -13.94 -5.97
CA ALA A 80 0.46 -13.34 -4.64
C ALA A 80 -0.19 -14.22 -3.55
N LEU A 81 -0.66 -15.43 -3.87
CA LEU A 81 -1.02 -16.47 -2.91
C LEU A 81 0.20 -17.23 -2.38
N ALA A 82 1.39 -17.06 -2.99
CA ALA A 82 2.63 -17.70 -2.58
C ALA A 82 3.08 -17.46 -1.11
N PRO A 83 2.67 -16.40 -0.39
CA PRO A 83 2.95 -16.26 1.04
C PRO A 83 2.15 -17.21 1.94
N ILE A 84 1.08 -17.85 1.47
CA ILE A 84 0.20 -18.69 2.31
C ILE A 84 0.99 -19.78 3.08
N PRO A 85 1.91 -20.54 2.46
CA PRO A 85 2.73 -21.50 3.19
C PRO A 85 3.64 -20.87 4.25
N LEU A 86 4.14 -19.66 4.01
CA LEU A 86 4.98 -18.93 4.97
C LEU A 86 4.15 -18.52 6.19
N VAL A 87 2.98 -17.90 5.97
CA VAL A 87 2.13 -17.45 7.09
C VAL A 87 1.60 -18.64 7.87
N ASN A 88 1.17 -19.73 7.21
CA ASN A 88 0.70 -20.93 7.91
C ASN A 88 1.81 -21.70 8.64
N GLY A 89 3.05 -21.60 8.17
CA GLY A 89 4.20 -22.25 8.81
C GLY A 89 4.77 -21.47 10.00
N ARG A 90 4.44 -20.19 10.12
CA ARG A 90 4.92 -19.29 11.19
C ARG A 90 3.85 -18.95 12.22
N ALA A 91 2.60 -18.81 11.77
CA ALA A 91 1.53 -18.36 12.62
C ALA A 91 1.10 -19.42 13.64
N THR A 92 0.70 -18.97 14.83
CA THR A 92 -0.07 -19.81 15.77
C THR A 92 -1.41 -20.22 15.14
N GLU A 93 -2.05 -21.27 15.65
CA GLU A 93 -3.28 -21.84 15.04
C GLU A 93 -4.40 -20.79 14.87
N TYR A 94 -4.57 -19.88 15.84
CA TYR A 94 -5.54 -18.80 15.77
C TYR A 94 -5.16 -17.71 14.74
N ILE A 95 -3.88 -17.34 14.67
CA ILE A 95 -3.37 -16.29 13.76
C ILE A 95 -3.32 -16.78 12.32
N GLY A 96 -3.08 -18.08 12.10
CA GLY A 96 -2.95 -18.65 10.75
C GLY A 96 -4.20 -18.45 9.88
N GLY A 97 -5.39 -18.56 10.49
CA GLY A 97 -6.66 -18.26 9.82
C GLY A 97 -6.75 -16.80 9.38
N LEU A 98 -6.51 -15.87 10.31
CA LEU A 98 -6.56 -14.43 10.06
C LEU A 98 -5.52 -13.98 9.02
N ALA A 99 -4.29 -14.53 9.10
CA ALA A 99 -3.22 -14.22 8.17
C ALA A 99 -3.51 -14.75 6.76
N THR A 100 -4.13 -15.93 6.64
CA THR A 100 -4.59 -16.46 5.36
C THR A 100 -5.69 -15.57 4.77
N ASP A 101 -6.68 -15.17 5.57
CA ASP A 101 -7.75 -14.28 5.14
C ASP A 101 -7.22 -12.91 4.70
N ALA A 102 -6.22 -12.37 5.41
CA ALA A 102 -5.52 -11.16 5.03
C ALA A 102 -4.82 -11.27 3.66
N VAL A 103 -4.11 -12.37 3.41
CA VAL A 103 -3.52 -12.64 2.10
C VAL A 103 -4.60 -12.68 1.02
N LEU A 104 -5.71 -13.37 1.26
CA LEU A 104 -6.83 -13.46 0.31
C LEU A 104 -7.47 -12.09 0.04
N ALA A 105 -7.74 -11.31 1.08
CA ALA A 105 -8.26 -9.94 0.98
C ALA A 105 -7.32 -9.06 0.13
N GLY A 106 -6.01 -9.12 0.44
CA GLY A 106 -4.98 -8.42 -0.32
C GLY A 106 -4.94 -8.82 -1.79
N VAL A 107 -5.00 -10.12 -2.08
CA VAL A 107 -5.01 -10.66 -3.46
C VAL A 107 -6.25 -10.21 -4.23
N ILE A 108 -7.43 -10.23 -3.60
CA ILE A 108 -8.69 -9.80 -4.24
C ILE A 108 -8.65 -8.30 -4.54
N VAL A 109 -8.34 -7.48 -3.55
CA VAL A 109 -8.29 -6.02 -3.69
C VAL A 109 -7.18 -5.62 -4.67
N GLY A 110 -6.00 -6.24 -4.57
CA GLY A 110 -4.90 -6.05 -5.51
C GLY A 110 -5.24 -6.48 -6.93
N GLY A 111 -6.00 -7.57 -7.10
CA GLY A 111 -6.50 -8.02 -8.39
C GLY A 111 -7.43 -6.99 -9.03
N ILE A 112 -8.42 -6.49 -8.29
CA ILE A 112 -9.33 -5.43 -8.74
C ILE A 112 -8.53 -4.18 -9.11
N ALA A 113 -7.61 -3.74 -8.25
CA ALA A 113 -6.75 -2.59 -8.52
C ALA A 113 -5.89 -2.80 -9.77
N ALA A 114 -5.32 -3.99 -9.97
CA ALA A 114 -4.52 -4.31 -11.16
C ALA A 114 -5.34 -4.28 -12.46
N PHE A 115 -6.63 -4.66 -12.43
CA PHE A 115 -7.51 -4.49 -13.58
C PHE A 115 -7.78 -3.01 -13.91
N LEU A 116 -7.98 -2.18 -12.88
CA LEU A 116 -8.24 -0.75 -13.05
C LEU A 116 -6.99 0.03 -13.48
N LEU A 117 -5.83 -0.34 -12.93
CA LEU A 117 -4.56 0.35 -13.13
C LEU A 117 -3.73 -0.22 -14.30
N GLY A 118 -4.06 -1.41 -14.78
CA GLY A 118 -3.39 -2.07 -15.90
C GLY A 118 -3.19 -1.19 -17.15
N PRO A 119 -4.17 -0.37 -17.57
CA PRO A 119 -3.99 0.58 -18.68
C PRO A 119 -2.89 1.65 -18.47
N LEU A 120 -2.54 1.94 -17.23
CA LEU A 120 -1.48 2.90 -16.87
C LEU A 120 -0.08 2.28 -16.97
N GLY A 121 0.01 0.94 -16.98
CA GLY A 121 1.26 0.18 -17.11
C GLY A 121 2.30 0.58 -16.07
N VAL A 122 3.54 0.80 -16.54
CA VAL A 122 4.69 1.17 -15.70
C VAL A 122 4.43 2.40 -14.80
N ARG A 123 3.50 3.30 -15.16
CA ARG A 123 3.18 4.43 -14.27
C ARG A 123 2.53 3.98 -12.97
N ALA A 124 1.61 3.02 -13.03
CA ALA A 124 1.00 2.43 -11.83
C ALA A 124 2.04 1.68 -11.01
N LEU A 125 2.95 0.93 -11.66
CA LEU A 125 4.08 0.30 -10.99
C LEU A 125 4.89 1.31 -10.18
N ILE A 126 5.34 2.39 -10.83
CA ILE A 126 6.17 3.42 -10.18
C ILE A 126 5.40 4.05 -9.02
N GLY A 127 4.14 4.40 -9.23
CA GLY A 127 3.31 5.01 -8.20
C GLY A 127 3.18 4.17 -6.95
N VAL A 128 2.87 2.88 -7.11
CA VAL A 128 2.74 1.94 -5.99
C VAL A 128 4.10 1.64 -5.37
N ALA A 129 5.12 1.33 -6.17
CA ALA A 129 6.45 1.01 -5.69
C ALA A 129 7.11 2.16 -4.92
N SER A 130 6.91 3.42 -5.32
CA SER A 130 7.45 4.58 -4.59
C SER A 130 6.88 4.70 -3.18
N HIS A 131 5.59 4.42 -2.99
CA HIS A 131 4.97 4.44 -1.66
C HIS A 131 5.37 3.23 -0.82
N LEU A 132 5.53 2.05 -1.44
CA LEU A 132 6.08 0.88 -0.77
C LEU A 132 7.51 1.12 -0.27
N VAL A 133 8.38 1.71 -1.11
CA VAL A 133 9.74 2.08 -0.70
C VAL A 133 9.71 3.10 0.42
N LEU A 134 8.84 4.11 0.33
CA LEU A 134 8.65 5.08 1.42
C LEU A 134 8.22 4.41 2.72
N LEU A 135 7.29 3.45 2.66
CA LEU A 135 6.84 2.67 3.81
C LEU A 135 8.02 1.96 4.47
N TRP A 136 8.83 1.23 3.69
CA TRP A 136 9.99 0.53 4.22
C TRP A 136 11.08 1.46 4.75
N VAL A 137 11.35 2.59 4.08
CA VAL A 137 12.30 3.59 4.59
C VAL A 137 11.82 4.16 5.92
N ALA A 138 10.52 4.46 6.04
CA ALA A 138 9.95 4.91 7.30
C ALA A 138 10.06 3.82 8.37
N THR A 139 9.63 2.59 8.07
CA THR A 139 9.77 1.44 8.98
C THR A 139 11.20 1.30 9.49
N LEU A 140 12.19 1.26 8.61
CA LEU A 140 13.60 1.12 9.00
C LEU A 140 14.15 2.33 9.77
N ALA A 141 13.65 3.53 9.50
CA ALA A 141 14.05 4.72 10.25
C ALA A 141 13.50 4.69 11.69
N PHE A 142 12.38 4.02 11.90
CA PHE A 142 11.67 3.97 13.18
C PHE A 142 11.87 2.65 13.94
N ILE A 143 12.31 1.56 13.29
CA ILE A 143 12.51 0.23 13.91
C ILE A 143 13.44 0.22 15.13
N GLY A 144 14.37 1.18 15.20
CA GLY A 144 15.28 1.36 16.34
C GLY A 144 14.64 2.02 17.56
N TRP A 145 13.39 2.50 17.45
CA TRP A 145 12.59 2.94 18.58
C TRP A 145 11.83 1.71 19.08
N THR A 146 12.00 1.38 20.37
CA THR A 146 11.58 0.12 21.02
C THR A 146 10.07 -0.13 21.03
N GLU A 147 9.32 0.68 20.31
CA GLU A 147 7.90 0.90 20.46
C GLU A 147 7.41 1.46 19.11
N THR A 148 7.42 0.68 18.03
CA THR A 148 6.89 1.12 16.73
C THR A 148 5.99 0.09 16.10
N VAL A 149 4.94 0.58 15.44
CA VAL A 149 3.96 -0.23 14.73
C VAL A 149 3.87 0.26 13.29
N VAL A 150 3.95 -0.69 12.35
CA VAL A 150 3.90 -0.44 10.91
C VAL A 150 2.52 -0.77 10.38
N TYR A 151 1.93 0.14 9.60
CA TYR A 151 0.62 -0.03 8.99
C TYR A 151 0.69 -0.03 7.47
N ALA A 152 -0.41 -0.44 6.84
CA ALA A 152 -0.60 -0.27 5.40
C ALA A 152 -0.50 1.21 5.03
N GLY A 153 0.67 1.60 4.52
CA GLY A 153 0.96 2.97 4.13
C GLY A 153 0.93 3.97 5.27
N LEU A 154 1.29 3.60 6.51
CA LEU A 154 1.55 4.51 7.64
C LEU A 154 2.55 3.87 8.64
N VAL A 155 3.16 4.66 9.54
CA VAL A 155 4.01 4.17 10.65
C VAL A 155 3.71 4.99 11.91
N GLN A 156 3.64 4.36 13.08
CA GLN A 156 3.46 5.02 14.39
C GLN A 156 4.52 4.59 15.40
N PRO A 157 5.21 5.52 16.06
CA PRO A 157 5.85 5.26 17.34
C PRO A 157 4.82 5.18 18.49
N ILE A 158 4.87 4.10 19.26
CA ILE A 158 4.21 3.88 20.55
C ILE A 158 4.93 4.77 21.62
N GLY A 159 4.21 5.17 22.68
CA GLY A 159 4.79 5.92 23.80
C GLY A 159 4.66 7.45 23.75
N THR A 160 3.89 8.02 22.82
CA THR A 160 3.68 9.48 22.71
C THR A 160 2.35 9.94 23.33
N THR A 161 2.10 9.54 24.58
CA THR A 161 0.88 9.79 25.38
C THR A 161 0.62 11.27 25.76
N VAL A 162 1.37 12.22 25.20
CA VAL A 162 1.29 13.65 25.59
C VAL A 162 0.09 14.38 24.95
N LEU A 163 -0.57 13.79 23.95
CA LEU A 163 -1.70 14.41 23.23
C LEU A 163 -3.09 13.85 23.57
N ASP A 164 -3.17 12.83 24.43
CA ASP A 164 -4.44 12.21 24.81
C ASP A 164 -5.38 13.18 25.55
N ASP A 165 -4.81 14.10 26.34
CA ASP A 165 -5.58 15.10 27.11
C ASP A 165 -6.22 16.21 26.25
N LEU A 166 -5.81 16.38 24.99
CA LEU A 166 -6.17 17.54 24.16
C LEU A 166 -7.12 17.22 22.99
N LEU A 167 -7.16 15.97 22.52
CA LEU A 167 -7.88 15.58 21.29
C LEU A 167 -8.85 14.40 21.47
N GLY A 168 -8.95 13.84 22.67
CA GLY A 168 -9.74 12.66 23.00
C GLY A 168 -9.08 11.34 22.55
N ASP A 169 -9.42 10.25 23.24
CA ASP A 169 -8.83 8.89 23.24
C ASP A 169 -8.59 8.21 21.86
N ALA A 170 -9.05 8.80 20.76
CA ALA A 170 -8.91 8.24 19.40
C ALA A 170 -8.06 9.10 18.45
N LEU A 171 -7.98 10.42 18.67
CA LEU A 171 -7.23 11.33 17.81
C LEU A 171 -5.91 11.78 18.47
N GLY A 172 -5.86 11.85 19.80
CA GLY A 172 -4.68 12.23 20.58
C GLY A 172 -3.52 11.25 20.43
N TYR A 173 -3.82 9.95 20.46
CA TYR A 173 -2.82 8.89 20.39
C TYR A 173 -2.29 8.59 18.98
N HIS A 174 -3.11 8.80 17.93
CA HIS A 174 -2.81 8.30 16.57
C HIS A 174 -2.44 9.39 15.57
N LEU A 175 -3.14 10.54 15.61
CA LEU A 175 -2.94 11.56 14.58
C LEU A 175 -1.53 12.17 14.59
N PRO A 176 -0.94 12.53 15.76
CA PRO A 176 0.38 13.17 15.81
C PRO A 176 1.51 12.27 15.31
N THR A 177 1.39 10.96 15.55
CA THR A 177 2.38 9.96 15.18
C THR A 177 2.27 9.51 13.73
N LEU A 178 1.04 9.51 13.17
CA LEU A 178 0.79 9.17 11.77
C LEU A 178 0.98 10.38 10.83
N LEU A 179 0.90 11.61 11.35
CA LEU A 179 0.99 12.85 10.59
C LEU A 179 2.30 13.00 9.79
N PRO A 180 3.50 12.70 10.32
CA PRO A 180 4.74 12.79 9.55
C PRO A 180 4.70 11.92 8.30
N TYR A 181 4.25 10.67 8.44
CA TYR A 181 4.09 9.78 7.30
C TYR A 181 3.05 10.32 6.32
N ALA A 182 1.87 10.70 6.82
CA ALA A 182 0.77 11.23 6.01
C ALA A 182 1.22 12.42 5.16
N LEU A 183 1.98 13.35 5.74
CA LEU A 183 2.55 14.51 5.03
C LEU A 183 3.52 14.07 3.94
N VAL A 184 4.42 13.12 4.23
CA VAL A 184 5.37 12.61 3.22
C VAL A 184 4.65 11.86 2.10
N ALA A 185 3.64 11.05 2.41
CA ALA A 185 2.83 10.36 1.41
C ALA A 185 2.10 11.35 0.48
N VAL A 186 1.51 12.41 1.03
CA VAL A 186 0.90 13.49 0.24
C VAL A 186 1.95 14.19 -0.64
N ALA A 187 3.13 14.49 -0.10
CA ALA A 187 4.21 15.11 -0.85
C ALA A 187 4.73 14.21 -1.99
N VAL A 188 4.89 12.91 -1.74
CA VAL A 188 5.26 11.91 -2.75
C VAL A 188 4.19 11.82 -3.83
N THR A 189 2.91 11.80 -3.45
CA THR A 189 1.79 11.81 -4.41
C THR A 189 1.84 13.06 -5.31
N ALA A 190 2.09 14.24 -4.73
CA ALA A 190 2.23 15.48 -5.48
C ALA A 190 3.44 15.45 -6.44
N ALA A 191 4.59 14.99 -5.96
CA ALA A 191 5.83 14.88 -6.72
C ALA A 191 5.69 13.91 -7.90
N LEU A 192 5.08 12.74 -7.67
CA LEU A 192 4.78 11.75 -8.69
C LEU A 192 3.79 12.29 -9.72
N GLY A 193 2.70 12.93 -9.27
CA GLY A 193 1.72 13.55 -10.17
C GLY A 193 2.39 14.55 -11.12
N TYR A 194 3.20 15.46 -10.56
CA TYR A 194 3.99 16.41 -11.35
C TYR A 194 4.95 15.72 -12.32
N TRP A 195 5.69 14.71 -11.85
CA TRP A 195 6.67 13.97 -12.65
C TRP A 195 6.00 13.24 -13.82
N PHE A 196 4.86 12.58 -13.59
CA PHE A 196 4.09 11.92 -14.64
C PHE A 196 3.56 12.93 -15.67
N ALA A 197 2.99 14.06 -15.21
CA ALA A 197 2.49 15.10 -16.11
C ALA A 197 3.60 15.72 -16.96
N ARG A 198 4.78 16.00 -16.37
CA ARG A 198 5.95 16.46 -17.12
C ARG A 198 6.43 15.46 -18.18
N ARG A 199 6.14 14.17 -18.00
CA ARG A 199 6.44 13.10 -18.95
C ARG A 199 5.27 12.76 -19.87
N GLY A 200 4.34 13.70 -20.06
CA GLY A 200 3.27 13.62 -21.05
C GLY A 200 2.11 12.71 -20.66
N ALA A 201 2.00 12.31 -19.38
CA ALA A 201 0.76 11.68 -18.92
C ALA A 201 -0.39 12.70 -18.95
N SER A 202 -1.58 12.25 -19.34
CA SER A 202 -2.77 13.08 -19.12
C SER A 202 -2.97 13.34 -17.63
N ARG A 203 -3.61 14.45 -17.28
CA ARG A 203 -3.86 14.84 -15.89
C ARG A 203 -4.47 13.69 -15.07
N GLY A 204 -5.52 13.05 -15.59
CA GLY A 204 -6.16 11.90 -14.94
C GLY A 204 -5.22 10.71 -14.76
N THR A 205 -4.43 10.35 -15.78
CA THR A 205 -3.43 9.28 -15.69
C THR A 205 -2.37 9.58 -14.62
N ALA A 206 -1.88 10.81 -14.57
CA ALA A 206 -0.87 11.24 -13.61
C ALA A 206 -1.37 11.16 -12.17
N VAL A 207 -2.58 11.66 -11.91
CA VAL A 207 -3.21 11.60 -10.59
C VAL A 207 -3.47 10.14 -10.20
N LEU A 208 -4.13 9.36 -11.05
CA LEU A 208 -4.46 7.95 -10.76
C LEU A 208 -3.23 7.11 -10.45
N ALA A 209 -2.16 7.27 -11.22
CA ALA A 209 -0.91 6.55 -10.98
C ALA A 209 -0.26 6.98 -9.65
N ALA A 210 -0.23 8.28 -9.36
CA ALA A 210 0.38 8.80 -8.15
C ALA A 210 -0.38 8.39 -6.87
N THR A 211 -1.71 8.30 -6.92
CA THR A 211 -2.57 8.03 -5.75
C THR A 211 -2.88 6.55 -5.56
N ALA A 212 -2.42 5.67 -6.44
CA ALA A 212 -2.79 4.26 -6.45
C ALA A 212 -2.54 3.57 -5.09
N ALA A 213 -1.36 3.76 -4.50
CA ALA A 213 -1.00 3.15 -3.22
C ALA A 213 -1.80 3.72 -2.02
N PRO A 214 -1.92 5.05 -1.83
CA PRO A 214 -2.78 5.60 -0.78
C PRO A 214 -4.24 5.14 -0.86
N ILE A 215 -4.80 5.06 -2.08
CA ILE A 215 -6.17 4.53 -2.28
C ILE A 215 -6.23 3.05 -1.92
N LEU A 216 -5.24 2.25 -2.33
CA LEU A 216 -5.17 0.84 -2.01
C LEU A 216 -5.13 0.60 -0.50
N ALA A 217 -4.32 1.37 0.22
CA ALA A 217 -4.27 1.35 1.69
C ALA A 217 -5.64 1.70 2.28
N ALA A 218 -6.25 2.81 1.86
CA ALA A 218 -7.55 3.26 2.36
C ALA A 218 -8.69 2.23 2.15
N VAL A 219 -8.66 1.47 1.05
CA VAL A 219 -9.64 0.40 0.77
C VAL A 219 -9.44 -0.82 1.65
N LEU A 220 -8.21 -1.14 2.04
CA LEU A 220 -7.92 -2.37 2.79
C LEU A 220 -8.31 -2.31 4.26
N TYR A 221 -8.20 -1.13 4.90
CA TYR A 221 -8.61 -0.95 6.30
C TYR A 221 -10.04 -1.44 6.60
N PRO A 222 -11.08 -1.08 5.80
CA PRO A 222 -12.43 -1.61 6.03
C PRO A 222 -12.65 -3.06 5.54
N VAL A 223 -11.79 -3.60 4.67
CA VAL A 223 -11.98 -4.94 4.08
C VAL A 223 -11.46 -6.05 5.00
N VAL A 224 -10.36 -5.81 5.71
CA VAL A 224 -9.77 -6.80 6.63
C VAL A 224 -10.60 -6.95 7.93
N GLY A 225 -11.60 -6.08 8.15
CA GLY A 225 -12.74 -6.39 9.01
C GLY A 225 -12.49 -6.35 10.52
N MET A 226 -11.51 -5.59 10.99
CA MET A 226 -11.18 -5.51 12.42
C MET A 226 -11.41 -4.11 13.00
N ASP A 227 -12.49 -3.97 13.78
CA ASP A 227 -13.11 -2.68 14.09
C ASP A 227 -12.36 -1.81 15.11
N LEU A 228 -11.56 -2.41 15.99
CA LEU A 228 -10.93 -1.67 17.09
C LEU A 228 -9.88 -0.70 16.57
N TRP A 229 -8.94 -1.19 15.75
CA TRP A 229 -7.81 -0.39 15.28
C TRP A 229 -8.03 0.16 13.86
N ASN A 230 -8.51 -0.68 12.93
CA ASN A 230 -8.73 -0.22 11.55
C ASN A 230 -9.88 0.77 11.44
N GLY A 231 -10.88 0.71 12.33
CA GLY A 231 -11.98 1.68 12.35
C GLY A 231 -11.52 3.12 12.57
N LYS A 232 -10.49 3.33 13.41
CA LYS A 232 -9.91 4.65 13.69
C LYS A 232 -8.91 5.11 12.62
N THR A 233 -8.19 4.18 12.00
CA THR A 233 -7.14 4.49 11.01
C THR A 233 -7.70 4.61 9.59
N ALA A 234 -8.81 3.95 9.27
CA ALA A 234 -9.52 4.06 8.00
C ALA A 234 -9.80 5.51 7.57
N PRO A 235 -10.39 6.40 8.41
CA PRO A 235 -10.62 7.79 8.01
C PRO A 235 -9.32 8.57 7.78
N VAL A 236 -8.25 8.26 8.50
CA VAL A 236 -6.92 8.88 8.29
C VAL A 236 -6.35 8.46 6.94
N ALA A 237 -6.35 7.16 6.64
CA ALA A 237 -5.89 6.64 5.35
C ALA A 237 -6.72 7.19 4.18
N ALA A 238 -8.04 7.27 4.34
CA ALA A 238 -8.94 7.90 3.36
C ALA A 238 -8.61 9.40 3.18
N GLY A 239 -8.38 10.12 4.28
CA GLY A 239 -7.93 11.51 4.25
C GLY A 239 -6.62 11.69 3.49
N VAL A 240 -5.62 10.84 3.74
CA VAL A 240 -4.34 10.84 3.01
C VAL A 240 -4.56 10.58 1.52
N ALA A 241 -5.41 9.62 1.15
CA ALA A 241 -5.71 9.33 -0.25
C ALA A 241 -6.37 10.51 -0.95
N VAL A 242 -7.36 11.15 -0.31
CA VAL A 242 -8.08 12.32 -0.86
C VAL A 242 -7.15 13.52 -0.98
N ILE A 243 -6.44 13.87 0.10
CA ILE A 243 -5.53 15.02 0.12
C ILE A 243 -4.38 14.80 -0.86
N GLY A 244 -3.83 13.59 -0.93
CA GLY A 244 -2.82 13.21 -1.92
C GLY A 244 -3.32 13.38 -3.35
N ALA A 245 -4.56 12.98 -3.65
CA ALA A 245 -5.16 13.18 -4.97
C ALA A 245 -5.33 14.65 -5.33
N LEU A 246 -5.77 15.48 -4.38
CA LEU A 246 -5.86 16.92 -4.56
C LEU A 246 -4.47 17.55 -4.78
N ALA A 247 -3.46 17.11 -4.04
CA ALA A 247 -2.09 17.60 -4.18
C ALA A 247 -1.48 17.21 -5.54
N ALA A 248 -1.68 15.98 -6.01
CA ALA A 248 -1.30 15.56 -7.36
C ALA A 248 -2.04 16.34 -8.44
N LEU A 249 -3.34 16.57 -8.26
CA LEU A 249 -4.14 17.36 -9.19
C LEU A 249 -3.60 18.80 -9.29
N ALA A 250 -3.32 19.44 -8.17
CA ALA A 250 -2.73 20.78 -8.13
C ALA A 250 -1.33 20.81 -8.77
N ALA A 251 -0.50 19.80 -8.50
CA ALA A 251 0.86 19.71 -9.04
C ALA A 251 0.87 19.49 -10.56
N THR A 252 -0.04 18.67 -11.09
CA THR A 252 -0.21 18.44 -12.53
C THR A 252 -0.76 19.68 -13.26
N ALA A 253 -1.54 20.55 -12.60
CA ALA A 253 -2.03 21.79 -13.21
C ALA A 253 -0.90 22.80 -13.52
N ARG A 254 0.25 22.67 -12.84
CA ARG A 254 1.41 23.57 -13.02
C ARG A 254 2.29 23.21 -14.23
N THR A 255 2.04 22.09 -14.89
CA THR A 255 2.79 21.72 -16.11
C THR A 255 2.17 22.39 -17.33
N LYS A 256 2.93 23.22 -18.05
CA LYS A 256 2.49 23.79 -19.33
C LYS A 256 2.09 22.66 -20.30
N PRO A 257 0.99 22.79 -21.06
CA PRO A 257 0.68 21.83 -22.10
C PRO A 257 1.87 21.75 -23.06
N ALA A 258 2.33 20.53 -23.34
CA ALA A 258 3.36 20.32 -24.36
C ALA A 258 2.83 20.90 -25.68
N VAL A 259 3.50 21.92 -26.21
CA VAL A 259 3.22 22.44 -27.55
C VAL A 259 3.39 21.25 -28.50
N PRO A 260 2.36 20.87 -29.28
CA PRO A 260 2.51 19.81 -30.26
C PRO A 260 3.67 20.20 -31.17
N ALA A 261 4.70 19.35 -31.25
CA ALA A 261 5.80 19.57 -32.17
C ALA A 261 5.20 19.79 -33.55
N ALA A 262 5.37 21.00 -34.10
CA ALA A 262 4.93 21.32 -35.45
C ALA A 262 5.46 20.23 -36.37
N ARG A 263 4.55 19.50 -37.04
CA ARG A 263 4.92 18.55 -38.08
C ARG A 263 5.74 19.35 -39.08
N ARG A 264 7.04 19.08 -39.14
CA ARG A 264 7.87 19.56 -40.25
C ARG A 264 7.38 18.80 -41.47
N SER A 265 6.61 19.51 -42.30
CA SER A 265 6.26 19.12 -43.67
C SER A 265 7.50 19.12 -44.54
#